data_AF-A0A956Z126-F1
#
_entry.id   AF-A0A956Z126-F1
#
_cell.length_a   1.000
_cell.length_b   1.000
_cell.length_c   1.000
_cell.angle_alpha   90.00
_cell.angle_beta   90.00
_cell.angle_gamma   90.00
#
_symmetry.space_group_name_H-M   'P 1'
#
loop_
_entity.id
_entity.type
_entity.pdbx_description
1 polymer ?
#
loop_
_entity_poly.entity_id
_entity_poly.type
_entity_poly.pdbx_seq_one_letter_code
_entity_poly.pdbx_strand_id
1 'polypeptide(L)'
;MIDLNLTDEVIGLENAHIVQSYKRPPFVLVRGEGVTVYDAEGKAYLDWVAGIAVNALGYAEPGMVSAIQTAASGLLHTSNLYYTEAQARLAAAICEKSFADRVFFTNSGTEANEGALKFVRKYHYDRGDGERKEIVCFSGAFHGRTLGSLSLTPKEKYQKPFAPLMPGVVVAEYNDIA
;
A
#
# COMPACT_ATOMS: atom_id res chain seq x y z
N MET A 1 27.28 23.74 21.54
CA MET A 1 26.27 23.01 20.76
C MET A 1 27.00 21.89 20.07
N ILE A 2 26.61 20.64 20.31
CA ILE A 2 27.20 19.49 19.62
C ILE A 2 26.65 19.58 18.20
N ASP A 3 27.55 19.70 17.22
CA ASP A 3 27.22 19.69 15.80
C ASP A 3 26.85 18.24 15.45
N LEU A 4 25.56 17.89 15.59
CA LEU A 4 25.07 16.58 15.21
C LEU A 4 25.11 16.49 13.68
N ASN A 5 25.72 15.44 13.14
CA ASN A 5 25.52 15.13 11.74
C ASN A 5 24.02 14.85 11.50
N LEU A 6 23.53 15.13 10.28
CA LEU A 6 22.11 15.02 9.92
C LEU A 6 21.48 13.67 10.31
N THR A 7 22.25 12.59 10.25
CA THR A 7 21.80 11.24 10.60
C THR A 7 21.40 11.13 12.06
N ASP A 8 22.24 11.60 12.99
CA ASP A 8 21.95 11.54 14.43
C ASP A 8 20.73 12.39 14.80
N GLU A 9 20.61 13.58 14.19
CA GLU A 9 19.46 14.48 14.41
C GLU A 9 18.15 13.82 13.96
N VAL A 10 18.09 13.30 12.73
CA VAL A 10 16.89 12.70 12.16
C VAL A 10 16.48 11.44 12.92
N ILE A 11 17.43 10.58 13.29
CA ILE A 11 17.15 9.38 14.09
C ILE A 11 16.63 9.77 15.48
N GLY A 12 17.21 10.81 16.09
CA GLY A 12 16.74 11.34 17.38
C GLY A 12 15.29 11.83 17.32
N LEU A 13 14.94 12.62 16.30
CA LEU A 13 13.58 13.11 16.09
C LEU A 13 12.59 11.97 15.83
N GLU A 14 12.95 10.98 15.00
CA GLU A 14 12.08 9.84 14.70
C GLU A 14 11.78 9.02 15.96
N ASN A 15 12.81 8.71 16.76
CA ASN A 15 12.67 7.98 18.02
C ASN A 15 11.75 8.71 19.01
N ALA A 16 11.79 10.05 19.04
CA ALA A 16 11.00 10.86 19.95
C ALA A 16 9.54 11.03 19.51
N HIS A 17 9.25 10.96 18.20
CA HIS A 17 7.97 11.44 17.67
C HIS A 17 7.19 10.43 16.81
N ILE A 18 7.82 9.34 16.35
CA ILE A 18 7.16 8.33 15.53
C ILE A 18 6.97 7.03 16.31
N VAL A 19 5.79 6.42 16.17
CA VAL A 19 5.51 5.10 16.76
C VAL A 19 6.46 4.06 16.16
N GLN A 20 7.22 3.40 17.03
CA GLN A 20 8.29 2.45 16.72
C GLN A 20 7.77 1.09 16.23
N SER A 21 7.00 1.13 15.14
CA SER A 21 6.39 -0.04 14.49
C SER A 21 7.34 -0.75 13.51
N TYR A 22 8.47 -0.12 13.16
CA TYR A 22 9.48 -0.65 12.25
C TYR A 22 10.87 -0.60 12.87
N LYS A 23 11.69 -1.61 12.58
CA LYS A 23 13.14 -1.55 12.81
C LYS A 23 13.79 -0.94 11.57
N ARG A 24 14.64 0.06 11.77
CA ARG A 24 15.32 0.78 10.69
C ARG A 24 16.84 0.68 10.85
N PRO A 25 17.60 0.62 9.75
CA PRO A 25 19.06 0.71 9.83
C PRO A 25 19.49 2.13 10.25
N PRO A 26 20.69 2.29 10.84
CA PRO A 26 21.15 3.56 11.40
C PRO A 26 21.80 4.46 10.33
N PHE A 27 21.08 4.74 9.24
CA PHE A 27 21.49 5.72 8.21
C PHE A 27 20.26 6.40 7.63
N VAL A 28 20.44 7.59 7.07
CA VAL A 28 19.34 8.40 6.52
C VAL A 28 19.50 8.54 5.02
N LEU A 29 18.55 8.03 4.24
CA LEU A 29 18.49 8.26 2.80
C LEU A 29 17.97 9.69 2.53
N VAL A 30 18.67 10.44 1.66
CA VAL A 30 18.35 11.84 1.36
C VAL A 30 18.07 12.10 -0.11
N ARG A 31 18.49 11.20 -1.00
CA ARG A 31 18.31 11.35 -2.45
C ARG A 31 18.17 10.00 -3.13
N GLY A 32 17.41 9.95 -4.22
CA GLY A 32 17.36 8.81 -5.12
C GLY A 32 17.39 9.25 -6.59
N GLU A 33 18.01 8.45 -7.44
CA GLU A 33 18.10 8.65 -8.89
C GLU A 33 18.16 7.31 -9.60
N GLY A 34 17.22 7.04 -10.51
CA GLY A 34 17.11 5.75 -11.18
C GLY A 34 16.97 4.61 -10.18
N VAL A 35 17.93 3.69 -10.16
CA VAL A 35 17.95 2.54 -9.22
C VAL A 35 18.89 2.75 -8.04
N THR A 36 19.41 3.96 -7.83
CA THR A 36 20.39 4.26 -6.79
C THR A 36 19.81 5.23 -5.75
N VAL A 37 20.07 4.97 -4.48
CA VAL A 37 19.77 5.89 -3.37
C VAL A 37 21.06 6.31 -2.67
N TYR A 38 21.04 7.49 -2.07
CA TYR A 38 22.20 8.10 -1.42
C TYR A 38 21.84 8.46 0.02
N ASP A 39 22.70 8.11 0.97
CA ASP A 39 22.55 8.55 2.36
C ASP A 39 23.11 9.96 2.61
N ALA A 40 22.84 10.48 3.81
CA ALA A 40 23.27 11.80 4.26
C ALA A 40 24.80 11.98 4.26
N GLU A 41 25.55 10.88 4.39
CA GLU A 41 27.00 10.84 4.32
C GLU A 41 27.54 10.73 2.88
N GLY A 42 26.64 10.70 1.89
CA GLY A 42 26.98 10.68 0.46
C GLY A 42 27.27 9.28 -0.10
N LYS A 43 27.08 8.21 0.68
CA LYS A 43 27.27 6.84 0.20
C LYS A 43 26.10 6.42 -0.69
N ALA A 44 26.45 5.83 -1.83
CA ALA A 44 25.49 5.33 -2.80
C ALA A 44 25.16 3.85 -2.54
N TYR A 45 23.90 3.49 -2.75
CA TYR A 45 23.38 2.13 -2.65
C TYR A 45 22.59 1.79 -3.90
N LEU A 46 22.87 0.65 -4.52
CA LEU A 46 21.98 0.07 -5.51
C LEU A 46 20.74 -0.49 -4.78
N ASP A 47 19.56 0.04 -5.08
CA ASP A 47 18.33 -0.32 -4.37
C ASP A 47 17.68 -1.58 -4.98
N TRP A 48 17.88 -2.72 -4.32
CA TRP A 48 17.22 -3.98 -4.63
C TRP A 48 15.89 -4.19 -3.87
N VAL A 49 15.50 -3.23 -3.03
CA VAL A 49 14.26 -3.27 -2.25
C VAL A 49 13.14 -2.53 -3.00
N ALA A 50 13.47 -1.45 -3.72
CA ALA A 50 12.56 -0.64 -4.51
C ALA A 50 11.35 -0.15 -3.70
N GLY A 51 11.56 0.23 -2.44
CA GLY A 51 10.47 0.61 -1.53
C GLY A 51 9.45 -0.53 -1.28
N ILE A 52 9.91 -1.79 -1.28
CA ILE A 52 9.07 -2.99 -1.26
C ILE A 52 8.27 -3.09 -2.55
N ALA A 53 8.99 -3.14 -3.68
CA ALA A 53 8.44 -3.25 -5.04
C ALA A 53 7.47 -2.11 -5.45
N VAL A 54 7.58 -0.93 -4.83
CA VAL A 54 6.76 0.25 -5.15
C VAL A 54 7.41 1.10 -6.25
N ASN A 55 8.71 1.31 -6.18
CA ASN A 55 9.45 2.22 -7.07
C ASN A 55 9.78 1.56 -8.41
N ALA A 56 8.76 1.08 -9.12
CA ALA A 56 8.92 0.28 -10.35
C ALA A 56 9.61 1.03 -11.51
N LEU A 57 9.52 2.37 -11.52
CA LEU A 57 10.19 3.22 -12.51
C LEU A 57 11.51 3.81 -11.99
N GLY A 58 11.93 3.44 -10.77
CA GLY A 58 13.04 4.06 -10.07
C GLY A 58 12.70 5.41 -9.44
N TYR A 59 13.72 6.05 -8.89
CA TYR A 59 13.65 7.33 -8.22
C TYR A 59 13.87 8.48 -9.19
N ALA A 60 13.12 9.58 -8.98
CA ALA A 60 13.21 10.81 -9.78
C ALA A 60 13.03 10.58 -11.29
N GLU A 61 12.18 9.62 -11.69
CA GLU A 61 11.87 9.38 -13.09
C GLU A 61 11.24 10.65 -13.71
N PRO A 62 11.77 11.19 -14.83
CA PRO A 62 11.36 12.49 -15.35
C PRO A 62 9.86 12.60 -15.69
N GLY A 63 9.25 11.54 -16.23
CA GLY A 63 7.83 11.49 -16.54
C GLY A 63 6.95 11.62 -15.30
N MET A 64 7.27 10.88 -14.24
CA MET A 64 6.61 10.94 -12.94
C MET A 64 6.74 12.33 -12.31
N VAL A 65 7.94 12.91 -12.31
CA VAL A 65 8.18 14.26 -11.78
C VAL A 65 7.32 15.29 -12.53
N SER A 66 7.32 15.25 -13.86
CA SER A 66 6.51 16.16 -14.68
C SER A 66 5.01 16.00 -14.42
N ALA A 67 4.52 14.77 -14.29
CA ALA A 67 3.10 14.48 -14.02
C ALA A 67 2.67 15.03 -12.65
N ILE A 68 3.50 14.83 -11.62
CA ILE A 68 3.25 15.36 -10.26
C ILE A 68 3.24 16.89 -10.27
N GLN A 69 4.22 17.54 -10.91
CA GLN A 69 4.29 19.01 -10.99
C GLN A 69 3.07 19.61 -11.71
N THR A 70 2.61 18.94 -12.77
CA THR A 70 1.39 19.33 -13.49
C THR A 70 0.16 19.20 -12.61
N ALA A 71 0.00 18.09 -11.89
CA ALA A 71 -1.12 17.90 -10.97
C ALA A 71 -1.08 18.91 -9.80
N ALA A 72 0.11 19.17 -9.25
CA ALA A 72 0.31 20.07 -8.10
C ALA A 72 0.01 21.54 -8.41
N SER A 73 0.19 21.96 -9.66
CA SER A 73 -0.18 23.31 -10.12
C SER A 73 -1.63 23.40 -10.63
N GLY A 74 -2.35 22.29 -10.68
CA GLY A 74 -3.74 22.19 -11.15
C GLY A 74 -4.71 21.69 -10.07
N LEU A 75 -5.56 20.72 -10.44
CA LEU A 75 -6.52 20.09 -9.53
C LEU A 75 -5.90 18.87 -8.84
N LEU A 76 -5.59 18.99 -7.55
CA LEU A 76 -5.08 17.88 -6.73
C LEU A 76 -6.18 17.02 -6.10
N HIS A 77 -7.24 17.64 -5.57
CA HIS A 77 -8.30 16.91 -4.87
C HIS A 77 -9.65 17.64 -4.98
N THR A 78 -10.67 16.90 -5.39
CA THR A 78 -12.03 17.43 -5.56
C THR A 78 -13.09 16.52 -4.94
N SER A 79 -12.72 15.56 -4.10
CA SER A 79 -13.57 14.42 -3.70
C SER A 79 -14.11 13.62 -4.91
N ASN A 80 -15.02 12.67 -4.66
CA ASN A 80 -15.72 11.92 -5.72
C ASN A 80 -17.04 12.60 -6.18
N LEU A 81 -17.31 13.83 -5.74
CA LEU A 81 -18.53 14.56 -6.09
C LEU A 81 -18.51 15.16 -7.51
N TYR A 82 -17.33 15.30 -8.12
CA TYR A 82 -17.16 15.93 -9.43
C TYR A 82 -16.40 15.01 -10.39
N TYR A 83 -16.62 15.22 -11.68
CA TYR A 83 -15.86 14.54 -12.72
C TYR A 83 -14.45 15.12 -12.84
N THR A 84 -13.46 14.25 -13.01
CA THR A 84 -12.07 14.64 -13.31
C THR A 84 -11.55 13.83 -14.49
N GLU A 85 -10.85 14.49 -15.41
CA GLU A 85 -10.37 13.87 -16.64
C GLU A 85 -9.35 12.75 -16.36
N ALA A 86 -8.40 13.01 -15.45
CA ALA A 86 -7.33 12.07 -15.13
C ALA A 86 -7.86 10.71 -14.63
N GLN A 87 -8.83 10.74 -13.72
CA GLN A 87 -9.46 9.52 -13.17
C GLN A 87 -10.17 8.73 -14.27
N ALA A 88 -10.94 9.39 -15.13
CA ALA A 88 -11.68 8.74 -16.21
C ALA A 88 -10.75 8.10 -17.25
N ARG A 89 -9.69 8.82 -17.66
CA ARG A 89 -8.70 8.30 -18.62
C ARG A 89 -7.91 7.12 -18.05
N LEU A 90 -7.50 7.20 -16.79
CA LEU A 90 -6.79 6.10 -16.13
C LEU A 90 -7.68 4.86 -15.99
N ALA A 91 -8.94 5.04 -15.59
CA ALA A 91 -9.89 3.93 -15.50
C ALA A 91 -10.07 3.23 -16.86
N ALA A 92 -10.27 4.00 -17.93
CA ALA A 92 -10.39 3.46 -19.28
C ALA A 92 -9.14 2.67 -19.70
N ALA A 93 -7.94 3.22 -19.47
CA ALA A 93 -6.68 2.55 -19.80
C ALA A 93 -6.47 1.24 -19.02
N ILE A 94 -6.90 1.18 -17.76
CA ILE A 94 -6.84 -0.05 -16.95
C ILE A 94 -7.82 -1.10 -17.49
N CYS A 95 -9.05 -0.71 -17.80
CA CYS A 95 -10.05 -1.64 -18.36
C CYS A 95 -9.61 -2.19 -19.71
N GLU A 96 -9.04 -1.36 -20.60
CA GLU A 96 -8.55 -1.80 -21.91
C GLU A 96 -7.41 -2.84 -21.82
N LYS A 97 -6.60 -2.76 -20.75
CA LYS A 97 -5.40 -3.60 -20.56
C LYS A 97 -5.62 -4.76 -19.57
N SER A 98 -6.84 -4.99 -19.12
CA SER A 98 -7.16 -6.03 -18.13
C SER A 98 -8.48 -6.71 -18.41
N PHE A 99 -8.87 -7.66 -17.56
CA PHE A 99 -10.17 -8.32 -17.64
C PHE A 99 -11.33 -7.47 -17.10
N ALA A 100 -11.03 -6.33 -16.46
CA ALA A 100 -11.99 -5.61 -15.64
C ALA A 100 -12.90 -4.68 -16.48
N ASP A 101 -14.19 -4.66 -16.16
CA ASP A 101 -15.14 -3.71 -16.77
C ASP A 101 -15.12 -2.33 -16.10
N ARG A 102 -14.76 -2.25 -14.81
CA ARG A 102 -14.82 -1.04 -13.98
C ARG A 102 -13.68 -1.01 -12.97
N VAL A 103 -13.29 0.19 -12.54
CA VAL A 103 -12.22 0.44 -11.56
C VAL A 103 -12.76 1.22 -10.36
N PHE A 104 -12.38 0.80 -9.17
CA PHE A 104 -12.56 1.56 -7.93
C PHE A 104 -11.19 1.96 -7.39
N PHE A 105 -10.91 3.26 -7.33
CA PHE A 105 -9.61 3.78 -6.88
C PHE A 105 -9.58 3.95 -5.36
N THR A 106 -8.46 3.55 -4.76
CA THR A 106 -8.12 3.74 -3.34
C THR A 106 -6.69 4.24 -3.21
N ASN A 107 -6.23 4.51 -1.99
CA ASN A 107 -4.92 5.09 -1.72
C ASN A 107 -3.89 4.02 -1.35
N SER A 108 -4.34 2.84 -0.94
CA SER A 108 -3.49 1.75 -0.48
C SER A 108 -4.04 0.37 -0.86
N GLY A 109 -3.15 -0.63 -0.85
CA GLY A 109 -3.54 -2.02 -1.06
C GLY A 109 -4.49 -2.56 0.02
N THR A 110 -4.36 -2.09 1.27
CA THR A 110 -5.28 -2.52 2.36
C THR A 110 -6.70 -1.99 2.12
N GLU A 111 -6.86 -0.75 1.63
CA GLU A 111 -8.17 -0.20 1.25
C GLU A 111 -8.76 -0.90 0.02
N ALA A 112 -7.91 -1.28 -0.95
CA ALA A 112 -8.36 -2.06 -2.11
C ALA A 112 -8.93 -3.41 -1.67
N ASN A 113 -8.26 -4.11 -0.74
CA ASN A 113 -8.75 -5.37 -0.17
C ASN A 113 -10.02 -5.19 0.68
N GLU A 114 -10.13 -4.12 1.49
CA GLU A 114 -11.37 -3.79 2.20
C GLU A 114 -12.53 -3.51 1.23
N GLY A 115 -12.25 -2.81 0.12
CA GLY A 115 -13.17 -2.61 -0.98
C GLY A 115 -13.65 -3.93 -1.57
N ALA A 116 -12.73 -4.84 -1.92
CA ALA A 116 -13.05 -6.15 -2.45
C ALA A 116 -13.91 -6.99 -1.49
N LEU A 117 -13.56 -7.01 -0.20
CA LEU A 117 -14.35 -7.66 0.87
C LEU A 117 -15.79 -7.12 0.92
N LYS A 118 -15.97 -5.82 0.78
CA LYS A 118 -17.30 -5.19 0.77
C LYS A 118 -18.06 -5.50 -0.52
N PHE A 119 -17.41 -5.46 -1.68
CA PHE A 119 -18.04 -5.70 -2.96
C PHE A 119 -18.56 -7.13 -3.09
N VAL A 120 -17.77 -8.14 -2.69
CA VAL A 120 -18.21 -9.54 -2.75
C VAL A 120 -19.38 -9.81 -1.81
N ARG A 121 -19.36 -9.25 -0.59
CA ARG A 121 -20.48 -9.37 0.37
C ARG A 121 -21.74 -8.67 -0.13
N LYS A 122 -21.61 -7.45 -0.66
CA LYS A 122 -22.75 -6.71 -1.24
C LYS A 122 -23.34 -7.46 -2.44
N TYR A 123 -22.49 -8.03 -3.29
CA TYR A 123 -22.93 -8.82 -4.44
C TYR A 123 -23.83 -9.99 -4.04
N HIS A 124 -23.44 -10.76 -3.01
CA HIS A 124 -24.27 -11.86 -2.51
C HIS A 124 -25.54 -11.37 -1.80
N TYR A 125 -25.45 -10.30 -1.02
CA TYR A 125 -26.60 -9.68 -0.37
C TYR A 125 -27.66 -9.22 -1.38
N ASP A 126 -27.27 -8.48 -2.43
CA ASP A 126 -28.19 -7.98 -3.47
C ASP A 126 -28.88 -9.12 -4.24
N ARG A 127 -28.32 -10.35 -4.19
CA ARG A 127 -28.86 -11.55 -4.84
C ARG A 127 -29.69 -12.43 -3.90
N GLY A 128 -29.96 -11.97 -2.67
CA GLY A 128 -30.72 -12.73 -1.68
C GLY A 128 -29.93 -13.82 -0.96
N ASP A 129 -28.61 -13.90 -1.15
CA ASP A 129 -27.71 -14.87 -0.51
C ASP A 129 -26.84 -14.18 0.54
N GLY A 130 -27.46 -13.35 1.38
CA GLY A 130 -26.76 -12.48 2.31
C GLY A 130 -25.88 -13.21 3.33
N GLU A 131 -26.14 -14.49 3.61
CA GLU A 131 -25.37 -15.31 4.55
C GLU A 131 -24.03 -15.78 3.98
N ARG A 132 -23.83 -15.71 2.66
CA ARG A 132 -22.58 -16.08 2.00
C ARG A 132 -21.49 -15.03 2.22
N LYS A 133 -20.84 -15.09 3.38
CA LYS A 133 -19.82 -14.14 3.85
C LYS A 133 -18.46 -14.75 4.15
N GLU A 134 -18.32 -16.08 4.00
CA GLU A 134 -17.06 -16.78 4.19
C GLU A 134 -16.04 -16.34 3.14
N ILE A 135 -14.82 -16.07 3.58
CA ILE A 135 -13.70 -15.68 2.72
C ILE A 135 -12.54 -16.64 2.98
N VAL A 136 -12.10 -17.30 1.92
CA VAL A 136 -10.91 -18.16 1.97
C VAL A 136 -9.67 -17.32 1.66
N CYS A 137 -8.64 -17.40 2.49
CA CYS A 137 -7.29 -16.93 2.19
C CYS A 137 -6.27 -18.06 2.36
N PHE A 138 -5.01 -17.81 2.00
CA PHE A 138 -3.98 -18.84 1.99
C PHE A 138 -2.92 -18.64 3.06
N SER A 139 -2.32 -19.73 3.52
CA SER A 139 -1.14 -19.70 4.39
C SER A 139 -0.03 -18.84 3.76
N GLY A 140 0.68 -18.06 4.59
CA GLY A 140 1.72 -17.14 4.14
C GLY A 140 1.24 -15.81 3.53
N ALA A 141 -0.07 -15.63 3.30
CA ALA A 141 -0.62 -14.43 2.69
C ALA A 141 -0.40 -13.14 3.50
N PHE A 142 -0.51 -12.01 2.80
CA PHE A 142 -0.47 -10.67 3.39
C PHE A 142 -1.41 -9.74 2.60
N HIS A 143 -2.53 -9.34 3.22
CA HIS A 143 -3.56 -8.52 2.59
C HIS A 143 -3.68 -7.12 3.19
N GLY A 144 -2.98 -6.84 4.29
CA GLY A 144 -2.93 -5.49 4.87
C GLY A 144 -3.03 -5.50 6.39
N ARG A 145 -3.37 -4.33 6.94
CA ARG A 145 -3.29 -4.06 8.38
C ARG A 145 -4.55 -3.45 8.98
N THR A 146 -5.55 -3.10 8.16
CA THR A 146 -6.91 -2.79 8.65
C THR A 146 -7.54 -4.06 9.21
N LEU A 147 -8.49 -3.96 10.14
CA LEU A 147 -9.01 -5.16 10.84
C LEU A 147 -9.59 -6.22 9.87
N GLY A 148 -10.26 -5.83 8.78
CA GLY A 148 -10.75 -6.77 7.77
C GLY A 148 -9.61 -7.46 7.03
N SER A 149 -8.73 -6.67 6.39
CA SER A 149 -7.56 -7.19 5.66
C SER A 149 -6.54 -7.94 6.54
N LEU A 150 -6.42 -7.57 7.82
CA LEU A 150 -5.61 -8.26 8.82
C LEU A 150 -6.18 -9.64 9.16
N SER A 151 -7.51 -9.78 9.14
CA SER A 151 -8.18 -11.09 9.29
C SER A 151 -7.77 -12.05 8.19
N LEU A 152 -7.54 -11.54 6.97
CA LEU A 152 -7.03 -12.31 5.84
C LEU A 152 -5.50 -12.50 5.84
N THR A 153 -4.75 -11.92 6.77
CA THR A 153 -3.28 -12.04 6.87
C THR A 153 -2.91 -13.05 7.95
N PRO A 154 -2.80 -14.37 7.66
CA PRO A 154 -2.69 -15.43 8.66
C PRO A 154 -1.28 -15.48 9.27
N LYS A 155 -0.96 -14.48 10.09
CA LYS A 155 0.30 -14.33 10.81
C LYS A 155 -0.02 -14.01 12.27
N GLU A 156 0.15 -14.99 13.16
CA GLU A 156 -0.25 -14.88 14.57
C GLU A 156 0.30 -13.61 15.24
N LYS A 157 1.59 -13.30 15.00
CA LYS A 157 2.25 -12.09 15.51
C LYS A 157 1.48 -10.81 15.17
N TYR A 158 0.84 -10.76 14.02
CA TYR A 158 0.08 -9.59 13.57
C TYR A 158 -1.37 -9.61 14.03
N GLN A 159 -1.96 -10.78 14.22
CA GLN A 159 -3.39 -10.92 14.54
C GLN A 159 -3.68 -10.89 16.05
N LYS A 160 -2.88 -11.62 16.84
CA LYS A 160 -3.14 -11.88 18.27
C LYS A 160 -3.41 -10.63 19.11
N PRO A 161 -2.66 -9.50 18.95
CA PRO A 161 -2.90 -8.31 19.76
C PRO A 161 -4.22 -7.58 19.46
N PHE A 162 -4.88 -7.87 18.34
CA PHE A 162 -6.08 -7.14 17.88
C PHE A 162 -7.33 -8.00 17.84
N ALA A 163 -7.30 -9.20 18.41
CA ALA A 163 -8.45 -10.08 18.46
C ALA A 163 -9.57 -9.49 19.36
N PRO A 164 -10.86 -9.73 19.04
CA PRO A 164 -11.36 -10.54 17.93
C PRO A 164 -11.27 -9.83 16.57
N LEU A 165 -10.98 -10.60 15.52
CA LEU A 165 -10.91 -10.14 14.14
C LEU A 165 -12.23 -10.37 13.38
N MET A 166 -12.31 -9.97 12.11
CA MET A 166 -13.49 -10.20 11.27
C MET A 166 -13.80 -11.70 11.20
N PRO A 167 -15.02 -12.14 11.54
CA PRO A 167 -15.38 -13.55 11.48
C PRO A 167 -15.56 -14.04 10.04
N GLY A 168 -15.57 -15.37 9.87
CA GLY A 168 -15.80 -16.02 8.59
C GLY A 168 -14.59 -16.06 7.66
N VAL A 169 -13.37 -15.97 8.21
CA VAL A 169 -12.15 -16.22 7.45
C VAL A 169 -11.74 -17.68 7.61
N VAL A 170 -11.51 -18.36 6.50
CA VAL A 170 -10.97 -19.72 6.43
C VAL A 170 -9.58 -19.64 5.80
N VAL A 171 -8.59 -20.30 6.42
CA VAL A 171 -7.21 -20.34 5.91
C VAL A 171 -6.97 -21.71 5.29
N ALA A 172 -6.69 -21.74 3.98
CA ALA A 172 -6.27 -22.93 3.25
C ALA A 172 -4.74 -22.93 3.08
N GLU A 173 -4.14 -24.09 2.84
CA GLU A 173 -2.72 -24.17 2.50
C GLU A 173 -2.45 -23.66 1.10
N TYR A 174 -1.45 -22.79 0.95
CA TYR A 174 -1.09 -22.25 -0.36
C TYR A 174 -0.54 -23.35 -1.26
N ASN A 175 -1.00 -23.39 -2.52
CA ASN A 175 -0.65 -24.41 -3.52
C ASN A 175 -1.02 -25.86 -3.12
N ASP A 176 -2.02 -26.04 -2.27
CA ASP A 176 -2.60 -27.35 -1.95
C ASP A 176 -4.07 -27.40 -2.37
N ILE A 177 -4.44 -28.43 -3.14
CA ILE A 177 -5.80 -28.67 -3.64
C ILE A 177 -6.46 -29.88 -2.98
N ALA A 178 -5.69 -30.70 -2.26
CA ALA A 178 -6.16 -31.90 -1.58
C ALA A 178 -7.04 -31.56 -0.37
#